data_AF-A0A532C4J5-F1
#
_entry.id   AF-A0A532C4J5-F1
#
_cell.length_a   1.000
_cell.length_b   1.000
_cell.length_c   1.000
_cell.angle_alpha   90.00
_cell.angle_beta   90.00
_cell.angle_gamma   90.00
#
_symmetry.space_group_name_H-M   'P 1'
#
loop_
_entity.id
_entity.type
_entity.pdbx_description
1 polymer ?
#
loop_
_entity_poly.entity_id
_entity_poly.type
_entity_poly.pdbx_seq_one_letter_code
_entity_poly.pdbx_strand_id
1 'polypeptide(L)'
;MDGHDLRDIGCKARREILFGIIKPNSQFSEAIPGDPKAIFYLADQAGLEGIVSKRADSPYRSGPTSNRLKTKSFTVQDYELLGVEREPGKAAFALLAQPGTGKYVGSAFISLGRDMKERLWKRVQGPCRPASGGR
;
A
#
# COMPACT_ATOMS: atom_id res chain seq x y z
N MET A 1 28.01 13.79 0.35
CA MET A 1 28.12 14.61 -0.88
C MET A 1 29.40 15.39 -0.76
N ASP A 2 30.32 15.20 -1.72
CA ASP A 2 31.65 15.84 -1.70
C ASP A 2 32.39 15.70 -0.36
N GLY A 3 32.32 14.50 0.23
CA GLY A 3 32.92 14.20 1.54
C GLY A 3 32.05 14.53 2.77
N HIS A 4 30.93 15.24 2.62
CA HIS A 4 30.06 15.63 3.73
C HIS A 4 28.88 14.67 3.94
N ASP A 5 28.62 14.29 5.20
CA ASP A 5 27.40 13.57 5.58
C ASP A 5 26.22 14.53 5.69
N LEU A 6 25.15 14.27 4.92
CA LEU A 6 23.95 15.11 4.91
C LEU A 6 22.86 14.56 5.84
N ARG A 7 23.03 13.38 6.45
CA ARG A 7 21.94 12.67 7.15
C ARG A 7 21.37 13.45 8.33
N ASP A 8 22.16 14.29 9.00
CA ASP A 8 21.68 15.10 10.12
C ASP A 8 21.05 16.44 9.70
N ILE A 9 21.06 16.74 8.40
CA ILE A 9 20.42 17.91 7.83
C ILE A 9 18.94 17.62 7.55
N GLY A 10 18.09 18.61 7.82
CA GLY A 10 16.65 18.56 7.57
C GLY A 10 16.30 18.17 6.13
N CYS A 11 15.18 17.47 5.95
CA CYS A 11 14.67 17.04 4.65
C CYS A 11 14.53 18.19 3.63
N LYS A 12 14.13 19.39 4.06
CA LYS A 12 14.00 20.57 3.19
C LYS A 12 15.36 21.00 2.62
N ALA A 13 16.33 21.25 3.48
CA ALA A 13 17.68 21.64 3.07
C ALA A 13 18.36 20.57 2.20
N ARG A 14 18.21 19.28 2.53
CA ARG A 14 18.70 18.19 1.67
C ARG A 14 18.08 18.19 0.27
N ARG A 15 16.81 18.58 0.13
CA ARG A 15 16.13 18.68 -1.16
C ARG A 15 16.61 19.87 -1.97
N GLU A 16 16.91 21.00 -1.32
CA GLU A 16 17.49 22.18 -1.97
C GLU A 16 18.88 21.84 -2.54
N ILE A 17 19.71 21.15 -1.76
CA ILE A 17 21.01 20.62 -2.22
C ILE A 17 20.81 19.66 -3.40
N LEU A 18 19.86 18.72 -3.30
CA LEU A 18 19.57 17.78 -4.39
C LEU A 18 19.14 18.51 -5.67
N PHE A 19 18.25 19.50 -5.57
CA PHE A 19 17.76 20.26 -6.71
C PHE A 19 18.90 20.94 -7.47
N GLY A 20 19.89 21.48 -6.75
CA GLY A 20 21.07 22.12 -7.35
C GLY A 20 22.00 21.19 -8.13
N ILE A 21 21.84 19.87 -8.03
CA ILE A 21 22.71 18.87 -8.70
C ILE A 21 21.98 17.93 -9.66
N ILE A 22 20.70 18.19 -9.93
CA ILE A 22 19.91 17.35 -10.84
C ILE A 22 20.37 17.54 -12.28
N LYS A 23 20.53 16.42 -12.99
CA LYS A 23 20.92 16.39 -14.41
C LYS A 23 19.68 16.61 -15.31
N PRO A 24 19.84 17.13 -16.53
CA PRO A 24 18.71 17.40 -17.45
C PRO A 24 17.77 16.23 -17.72
N ASN A 25 18.27 14.98 -17.67
CA ASN A 25 17.47 13.77 -17.90
C ASN A 25 16.94 13.12 -16.62
N SER A 26 16.98 13.82 -15.49
CA SER A 26 16.51 13.34 -14.19
C SER A 26 15.26 14.10 -13.76
N GLN A 27 14.28 13.39 -13.20
CA GLN A 27 13.04 13.98 -12.71
C GLN A 27 13.15 14.28 -11.21
N PHE A 28 12.79 15.49 -10.80
CA PHE A 28 12.68 15.86 -9.40
C PHE A 28 11.24 15.73 -8.92
N SER A 29 11.03 15.01 -7.82
CA SER A 29 9.74 15.02 -7.14
C SER A 29 9.61 16.32 -6.35
N GLU A 30 8.97 17.33 -6.93
CA GLU A 30 8.72 18.61 -6.30
C GLU A 30 7.78 18.48 -5.08
N ALA A 31 7.95 19.36 -4.11
CA ALA A 31 7.09 19.37 -2.94
C ALA A 31 5.85 20.20 -3.28
N ILE A 32 4.67 19.65 -3.06
CA ILE A 32 3.42 20.35 -3.31
C ILE A 32 3.03 21.06 -2.00
N PRO A 33 3.11 22.41 -1.92
CA PRO A 33 2.64 23.15 -0.75
C PRO A 33 1.11 23.19 -0.72
N GLY A 34 0.55 23.38 0.46
CA GLY A 34 -0.90 23.56 0.64
C GLY A 34 -1.51 22.56 1.61
N ASP A 35 -2.84 22.46 1.56
CA ASP A 35 -3.59 21.56 2.44
C ASP A 35 -3.35 20.09 2.05
N PRO A 36 -2.82 19.26 2.95
CA PRO A 36 -2.50 17.86 2.64
C PRO A 36 -3.74 17.03 2.28
N LYS A 37 -4.93 17.37 2.78
CA LYS A 37 -6.16 16.65 2.43
C LYS A 37 -6.57 16.91 0.99
N ALA A 38 -6.55 18.17 0.55
CA ALA A 38 -6.80 18.52 -0.84
C ALA A 38 -5.79 17.86 -1.81
N ILE A 39 -4.50 17.88 -1.46
CA ILE A 39 -3.44 17.24 -2.27
C ILE A 39 -3.69 15.73 -2.38
N PHE A 40 -4.00 15.08 -1.25
CA PHE A 40 -4.32 13.65 -1.25
C PHE A 40 -5.56 13.34 -2.10
N TYR A 41 -6.63 14.14 -1.97
CA TYR A 41 -7.83 13.99 -2.78
C TYR A 41 -7.54 14.07 -4.28
N LEU A 42 -6.73 15.05 -4.71
CA LEU A 42 -6.33 15.16 -6.11
C LEU A 42 -5.45 13.99 -6.58
N ALA A 43 -4.54 13.50 -5.73
CA ALA A 43 -3.72 12.33 -6.03
C ALA A 43 -4.58 11.07 -6.23
N ASP A 44 -5.61 10.91 -5.39
CA ASP A 44 -6.59 9.82 -5.48
C ASP A 44 -7.41 9.91 -6.77
N GLN A 45 -7.96 11.09 -7.09
CA GLN A 45 -8.70 11.30 -8.33
C GLN A 45 -7.85 11.12 -9.60
N ALA A 46 -6.54 11.36 -9.51
CA ALA A 46 -5.60 11.13 -10.60
C ALA A 46 -5.18 9.64 -10.74
N GLY A 47 -5.72 8.73 -9.91
CA GLY A 47 -5.40 7.31 -9.95
C GLY A 47 -4.00 6.97 -9.44
N LEU A 48 -3.38 7.84 -8.64
CA LEU A 48 -2.08 7.58 -8.02
C LEU A 48 -2.24 6.65 -6.82
N GLU A 49 -1.18 5.91 -6.44
CA GLU A 49 -1.19 5.06 -5.24
C GLU A 49 -1.43 5.85 -3.94
N GLY A 50 -1.16 7.17 -3.97
CA GLY A 50 -1.30 8.09 -2.85
C GLY A 50 -0.11 9.02 -2.71
N ILE A 51 0.15 9.51 -1.49
CA ILE A 51 1.18 10.51 -1.22
C ILE A 51 2.15 10.08 -0.12
N VAL A 52 3.33 10.72 -0.10
CA VAL A 52 4.33 10.56 0.96
C VAL A 52 4.64 11.90 1.60
N SER A 53 4.14 12.09 2.82
CA SER A 53 4.41 13.29 3.63
C SER A 53 5.73 13.12 4.39
N LYS A 54 6.59 14.15 4.34
CA LYS A 54 7.90 14.17 5.02
C LYS A 54 7.97 15.40 5.91
N ARG A 55 8.47 15.25 7.15
CA ARG A 55 8.73 16.41 8.03
C ARG A 55 9.89 17.23 7.49
N ALA A 56 9.68 18.54 7.28
CA ALA A 56 10.63 19.43 6.62
C ALA A 56 12.00 19.43 7.31
N ASP A 57 12.03 19.53 8.65
CA ASP A 57 13.27 19.66 9.41
C ASP A 57 13.81 18.32 9.93
N SER A 58 13.24 17.20 9.48
CA SER A 58 13.66 15.90 9.99
C SER A 58 14.99 15.42 9.40
N PRO A 59 15.91 14.92 10.25
CA PRO A 59 17.11 14.26 9.78
C PRO A 59 16.74 12.92 9.12
N TYR A 60 17.60 12.44 8.25
CA TYR A 60 17.48 11.10 7.69
C TYR A 60 17.89 10.05 8.72
N ARG A 61 17.03 9.05 8.91
CA ARG A 61 17.31 7.85 9.70
C ARG A 61 16.88 6.63 8.90
N SER A 62 17.75 5.62 8.84
CA SER A 62 17.40 4.32 8.28
C SER A 62 16.49 3.55 9.25
N GLY A 63 15.56 2.76 8.71
CA GLY A 63 14.63 1.96 9.49
C GLY A 63 13.28 2.63 9.75
N PRO A 64 12.47 2.08 10.68
CA PRO A 64 11.16 2.63 11.03
C PRO A 64 11.26 4.07 11.54
N THR A 65 10.42 4.96 11.00
CA THR A 65 10.40 6.37 11.39
C THR A 65 9.02 6.97 11.20
N SER A 66 8.64 7.91 12.06
CA SER A 66 7.43 8.72 11.91
C SER A 66 7.66 9.97 11.05
N ASN A 67 8.90 10.23 10.61
CA ASN A 67 9.27 11.40 9.81
C ASN A 67 8.82 11.29 8.34
N ARG A 68 8.44 10.10 7.89
CA ARG A 68 7.89 9.82 6.56
C ARG A 68 6.61 9.00 6.71
N LEU A 69 5.47 9.58 6.33
CA LEU A 69 4.18 8.93 6.35
C LEU A 69 3.69 8.68 4.92
N LYS A 70 3.31 7.45 4.61
CA LYS A 70 2.64 7.10 3.36
C LYS A 70 1.13 7.06 3.60
N THR A 71 0.38 7.84 2.84
CA THR A 71 -1.08 7.79 2.80
C THR A 71 -1.48 7.21 1.45
N LYS A 72 -2.21 6.10 1.45
CA LYS A 72 -2.55 5.38 0.23
C LYS A 72 -4.00 5.59 -0.18
N SER A 73 -4.21 5.71 -1.47
CA SER A 73 -5.48 5.51 -2.12
C SER A 73 -5.80 4.02 -2.19
N PHE A 74 -7.07 3.66 -2.00
CA PHE A 74 -7.53 2.28 -2.13
C PHE A 74 -8.97 2.22 -2.60
N THR A 75 -9.30 1.15 -3.30
CA THR A 75 -10.67 0.80 -3.68
C THR A 75 -11.08 -0.44 -2.90
N VAL A 76 -12.34 -0.47 -2.48
CA VAL A 76 -12.93 -1.64 -1.82
C VAL A 76 -13.89 -2.28 -2.80
N GLN A 77 -13.77 -3.59 -2.96
CA GLN A 77 -14.65 -4.38 -3.80
C GLN A 77 -14.90 -5.73 -3.14
N ASP A 78 -16.12 -6.23 -3.29
CA ASP A 78 -16.52 -7.54 -2.80
C ASP A 78 -16.29 -8.63 -3.85
N TYR A 79 -15.82 -9.78 -3.38
CA TYR A 79 -15.54 -10.96 -4.18
C TYR A 79 -16.01 -12.22 -3.45
N GLU A 80 -16.34 -13.25 -4.22
CA GLU A 80 -16.63 -14.58 -3.69
C GLU A 80 -15.33 -15.35 -3.45
N LEU A 81 -15.25 -16.05 -2.31
CA LEU A 81 -14.09 -16.87 -1.98
C LEU A 81 -14.29 -18.28 -2.54
N LEU A 82 -13.53 -18.64 -3.58
CA LEU A 82 -13.54 -19.99 -4.16
C LEU A 82 -12.74 -20.99 -3.32
N GLY A 83 -11.67 -20.51 -2.69
CA GLY A 83 -10.76 -21.36 -1.95
C GLY A 83 -9.60 -20.58 -1.37
N VAL A 84 -8.77 -21.26 -0.59
CA VAL A 84 -7.56 -20.66 -0.01
C VAL A 84 -6.37 -21.57 -0.26
N GLU A 85 -5.36 -21.01 -0.90
CA GLU A 85 -4.08 -21.66 -1.14
C GLU A 85 -3.12 -21.34 -0.01
N ARG A 86 -2.45 -22.38 0.52
CA ARG A 86 -1.48 -22.24 1.59
C ARG A 86 -0.38 -23.27 1.43
N GLU A 87 0.85 -22.79 1.56
CA GLU A 87 2.03 -23.63 1.77
C GLU A 87 2.64 -23.33 3.14
N PRO A 88 3.15 -24.34 3.87
CA PRO A 88 3.91 -24.13 5.10
C PRO A 88 5.08 -23.16 4.86
N GLY A 89 5.22 -22.15 5.73
CA GLY A 89 6.26 -21.14 5.61
C GLY A 89 5.98 -20.02 4.59
N LYS A 90 4.90 -20.10 3.81
CA LYS A 90 4.49 -19.05 2.87
C LYS A 90 3.21 -18.32 3.30
N ALA A 91 3.03 -17.18 2.66
CA ALA A 91 1.81 -16.39 2.65
C ALA A 91 0.60 -17.23 2.19
N ALA A 92 -0.57 -17.03 2.82
CA ALA A 92 -1.83 -17.64 2.37
C ALA A 92 -2.53 -16.71 1.37
N PHE A 93 -3.10 -17.30 0.32
CA PHE A 93 -3.77 -16.58 -0.77
C PHE A 93 -5.22 -17.03 -0.92
N ALA A 94 -6.13 -16.06 -0.98
CA ALA A 94 -7.53 -16.30 -1.33
C ALA A 94 -7.68 -16.37 -2.85
N LEU A 95 -8.37 -17.39 -3.35
CA LEU A 95 -8.81 -17.48 -4.74
C LEU A 95 -10.16 -16.78 -4.85
N LEU A 96 -10.22 -15.73 -5.66
CA LEU A 96 -11.37 -14.83 -5.74
C LEU A 96 -12.15 -15.07 -7.02
N ALA A 97 -13.47 -15.01 -6.91
CA ALA A 97 -14.41 -15.01 -8.02
C ALA A 97 -15.24 -13.73 -8.07
N GLN A 98 -15.68 -13.39 -9.28
CA GLN A 98 -16.69 -12.37 -9.50
C GLN A 98 -18.02 -12.83 -8.88
N PRO A 99 -18.66 -11.98 -8.06
CA PRO A 99 -19.95 -12.31 -7.45
C PRO A 99 -21.01 -12.70 -8.49
N GLY A 100 -21.79 -13.74 -8.18
CA GLY A 100 -22.92 -14.22 -9.00
C GLY A 100 -22.54 -15.07 -10.22
N THR A 101 -21.37 -14.88 -10.82
CA THR A 101 -20.91 -15.70 -11.97
C THR A 101 -20.01 -16.85 -11.56
N GLY A 102 -19.37 -16.75 -10.39
CA GLY A 102 -18.35 -17.72 -9.94
C GLY A 102 -17.07 -17.70 -10.79
N LYS A 103 -16.93 -16.75 -11.72
CA LYS A 103 -15.76 -16.65 -12.61
C LYS A 103 -14.54 -16.21 -11.81
N TYR A 104 -13.46 -16.98 -11.88
CA TYR A 104 -12.19 -16.63 -11.25
C TYR A 104 -11.65 -15.29 -11.75
N VAL A 105 -11.25 -14.40 -10.83
CA VAL A 105 -10.71 -13.06 -11.12
C VAL A 105 -9.28 -12.86 -10.65
N GLY A 106 -8.72 -13.79 -9.88
CA GLY A 106 -7.34 -13.72 -9.39
C GLY A 106 -7.19 -14.19 -7.95
N SER A 107 -5.97 -14.03 -7.43
CA SER A 107 -5.64 -14.36 -6.05
C SER A 107 -5.22 -13.13 -5.27
N ALA A 108 -5.53 -13.11 -3.97
CA ALA A 108 -5.19 -12.01 -3.08
C ALA A 108 -4.53 -12.51 -1.80
N PHE A 109 -3.50 -11.81 -1.34
CA PHE A 109 -2.85 -12.13 -0.06
C PHE A 109 -3.78 -11.85 1.12
N ILE A 110 -3.87 -12.80 2.05
CA ILE A 110 -4.72 -12.67 3.24
C ILE A 110 -3.92 -11.97 4.35
N SER A 111 -4.07 -10.64 4.45
CA SER A 111 -3.45 -9.80 5.47
C SER A 111 -4.19 -9.76 6.82
N LEU A 112 -5.11 -10.71 7.06
CA LEU A 112 -5.93 -10.77 8.26
C LEU A 112 -5.11 -11.03 9.55
N GLY A 113 -5.58 -10.49 10.68
CA GLY A 113 -5.08 -10.79 12.02
C GLY A 113 -5.32 -12.25 12.43
N ARG A 114 -4.66 -12.71 13.50
CA ARG A 114 -4.68 -14.13 13.93
C ARG A 114 -6.10 -14.66 14.11
N ASP A 115 -6.94 -13.95 14.86
CA ASP A 115 -8.30 -14.40 15.19
C ASP A 115 -9.18 -14.54 13.94
N MET A 116 -9.06 -13.59 13.00
CA MET A 116 -9.83 -13.61 11.77
C MET A 116 -9.35 -14.72 10.82
N LYS A 117 -8.05 -15.01 10.81
CA LYS A 117 -7.50 -16.17 10.09
C LYS A 117 -8.05 -17.48 10.66
N GLU A 118 -8.08 -17.65 11.98
CA GLU A 118 -8.64 -18.85 12.61
C GLU A 118 -10.12 -19.03 12.31
N ARG A 119 -10.90 -17.94 12.33
CA ARG A 119 -12.32 -17.96 11.92
C ARG A 119 -12.48 -18.37 10.46
N LEU A 120 -11.66 -17.81 9.58
CA LEU A 120 -11.63 -18.19 8.17
C LEU A 120 -11.31 -19.69 8.03
N TRP A 121 -10.37 -20.22 8.80
CA TRP A 121 -10.01 -21.64 8.76
C TRP A 121 -11.11 -22.57 9.23
N LYS A 122 -11.78 -22.24 10.32
CA LYS A 122 -12.96 -23.01 10.74
C LYS A 122 -14.04 -23.04 9.66
N ARG A 123 -14.15 -21.97 8.86
CA ARG A 123 -15.14 -21.86 7.78
C ARG A 123 -14.72 -22.58 6.49
N VAL A 124 -13.44 -22.51 6.12
CA VAL A 124 -12.89 -23.21 4.94
C VAL A 124 -12.83 -24.73 5.14
N GLN A 125 -12.55 -25.20 6.36
CA GLN A 125 -12.54 -26.63 6.70
C GLN A 125 -13.94 -27.20 7.03
N GLY A 126 -14.94 -26.34 7.21
CA GLY A 126 -16.31 -26.75 7.43
C GLY A 126 -16.95 -27.36 6.18
N PRO A 127 -18.12 -27.99 6.29
CA PRO A 127 -18.84 -28.52 5.14
C PRO A 127 -19.03 -27.42 4.10
N CYS A 128 -18.59 -27.68 2.86
CA CYS A 128 -18.80 -26.76 1.75
C CYS A 128 -20.31 -26.52 1.63
N ARG A 129 -20.76 -25.31 1.97
CA ARG A 129 -22.18 -24.98 1.84
C ARG A 129 -22.45 -24.96 0.33
N PRO A 130 -23.41 -25.75 -0.18
CA PRO A 130 -23.70 -25.75 -1.60
C PRO A 130 -23.99 -24.31 -2.02
N ALA A 131 -23.42 -23.91 -3.17
CA ALA A 131 -23.69 -22.61 -3.77
C ALA A 131 -25.21 -22.42 -3.79
N SER A 132 -25.70 -21.38 -3.14
CA SER A 132 -27.10 -21.02 -3.21
C SER A 132 -27.38 -20.61 -4.65
N GLY A 133 -27.85 -21.56 -5.46
CA GLY A 133 -28.34 -21.31 -6.81
C GLY A 133 -29.45 -20.27 -6.72
N GLY A 134 -29.14 -19.06 -7.16
CA GLY A 134 -30.14 -18.02 -7.39
C GLY A 134 -31.06 -18.46 -8.52
N ARG A 135 -32.36 -18.35 -8.27
CA ARG A 135 -33.39 -18.35 -9.32
C ARG A 135 -33.36 -17.04 -10.08
#